data_AF-A0A2A6LI75-F1
#
_entry.id   AF-A0A2A6LI75-F1
#
_cell.length_a   1.000
_cell.length_b   1.000
_cell.length_c   1.000
_cell.angle_alpha   90.00
_cell.angle_beta   90.00
_cell.angle_gamma   90.00
#
_symmetry.space_group_name_H-M   'P 1'
#
loop_
_entity.id
_entity.type
_entity.pdbx_description
1 polymer ?
#
loop_
_entity_poly.entity_id
_entity_poly.type
_entity_poly.pdbx_seq_one_letter_code
_entity_poly.pdbx_strand_id
1 'polypeptide(L)'
;MSMKQRIILAATTLLPEHFVETIKSHRRPDRKHLLAWDGTSVQSDAERFLSSRIVADQIDGMLSPFSMAAMDSVLSLQASNPEISGNVVEFGTYKGRSAAIMAPHIRPSEKLVLVDVADYLEVEKIRAIHANTEFVRCGSEEFCSRYPDYKQLRKNCRFVHVDSNHAYRTTFQEMKICDALLSPGGVAVFDDYTNLNYSQVLPAIYKYMYTANTDLVVFMVTDVKAYLCRKRYLNYYLSFVLQGALPSMTARGVEDVIISRTDWDREYRAIYLRTREPGETGPHYGQEIYGRLYEGP
;
A
#
# COMPACT_ATOMS: atom_id res chain seq x y z
N MET A 1 -32.36 -10.99 6.71
CA MET A 1 -31.33 -9.99 7.07
C MET A 1 -30.22 -10.69 7.84
N SER A 2 -28.97 -10.51 7.41
CA SER A 2 -27.80 -10.96 8.17
C SER A 2 -27.69 -10.20 9.50
N MET A 3 -26.96 -10.76 10.47
CA MET A 3 -26.72 -10.10 11.77
C MET A 3 -26.10 -8.70 11.61
N LYS A 4 -25.23 -8.51 10.61
CA LYS A 4 -24.63 -7.21 10.26
C LYS A 4 -25.62 -6.24 9.63
N GLN A 5 -26.53 -6.70 8.76
CA GLN A 5 -27.62 -5.85 8.26
C GLN A 5 -28.53 -5.39 9.39
N ARG A 6 -28.76 -6.23 10.42
CA ARG A 6 -29.48 -5.82 11.63
C ARG A 6 -28.69 -4.79 12.43
N ILE A 7 -27.36 -4.88 12.50
CA ILE A 7 -26.50 -3.91 13.19
C ILE A 7 -26.48 -2.56 12.45
N ILE A 8 -26.41 -2.53 11.12
CA ILE A 8 -26.44 -1.27 10.33
C ILE A 8 -27.84 -0.65 10.38
N LEU A 9 -28.90 -1.46 10.27
CA LEU A 9 -30.28 -0.98 10.42
C LEU A 9 -30.54 -0.48 11.85
N ALA A 10 -30.02 -1.20 12.86
CA ALA A 10 -30.10 -0.79 14.26
C ALA A 10 -29.25 0.46 14.53
N ALA A 11 -28.08 0.62 13.92
CA ALA A 11 -27.27 1.82 14.03
C ALA A 11 -27.98 3.02 13.39
N THR A 12 -28.64 2.86 12.24
CA THR A 12 -29.40 3.95 11.61
C THR A 12 -30.73 4.28 12.32
N THR A 13 -31.28 3.37 13.14
CA THR A 13 -32.49 3.61 13.96
C THR A 13 -32.23 3.95 15.44
N LEU A 14 -31.08 3.56 16.00
CA LEU A 14 -30.72 3.78 17.42
C LEU A 14 -29.65 4.85 17.62
N LEU A 15 -28.86 5.21 16.60
CA LEU A 15 -27.96 6.35 16.73
C LEU A 15 -28.82 7.61 16.73
N PRO A 16 -28.83 8.38 17.83
CA PRO A 16 -29.59 9.63 17.87
C PRO A 16 -29.12 10.55 16.74
N GLU A 17 -30.03 11.31 16.12
CA GLU A 17 -29.67 12.24 15.03
C GLU A 17 -28.48 13.16 15.40
N HIS A 18 -28.40 13.59 16.66
CA HIS A 18 -27.29 14.40 17.18
C HIS A 18 -25.92 13.71 17.05
N PHE A 19 -25.83 12.38 17.12
CA PHE A 19 -24.58 11.64 17.00
C PHE A 19 -24.09 11.62 15.55
N VAL A 20 -25.01 11.41 14.60
CA VAL A 20 -24.74 11.55 13.16
C VAL A 20 -24.34 12.99 12.83
N GLU A 21 -24.97 13.99 13.46
CA GLU A 21 -24.58 15.41 13.32
C GLU A 21 -23.23 15.75 13.97
N THR A 22 -22.83 15.05 15.03
CA THR A 22 -21.54 15.23 15.70
C THR A 22 -20.39 14.61 14.90
N ILE A 23 -20.59 13.42 14.31
CA ILE A 23 -19.69 12.89 13.27
C ILE A 23 -19.60 13.90 12.11
N LYS A 24 -20.69 14.65 11.86
CA LYS A 24 -20.67 15.72 10.88
C LYS A 24 -19.82 16.93 11.28
N SER A 25 -19.51 17.23 12.55
CA SER A 25 -18.94 18.54 12.96
C SER A 25 -17.41 18.65 13.05
N HIS A 26 -16.66 17.53 13.10
CA HIS A 26 -15.18 17.53 13.14
C HIS A 26 -14.57 17.98 11.80
N ARG A 27 -13.36 18.58 11.78
CA ARG A 27 -12.69 19.13 10.56
C ARG A 27 -12.87 18.17 9.39
N ARG A 28 -13.56 18.65 8.35
CA ARG A 28 -14.26 17.77 7.41
C ARG A 28 -13.38 17.38 6.22
N PRO A 29 -13.56 16.16 5.68
CA PRO A 29 -13.29 15.86 4.27
C PRO A 29 -13.65 17.05 3.39
N ASP A 30 -12.75 17.43 2.47
CA ASP A 30 -12.99 18.56 1.59
C ASP A 30 -12.58 18.22 0.15
N ARG A 31 -13.55 18.30 -0.76
CA ARG A 31 -13.34 18.05 -2.19
C ARG A 31 -12.25 18.95 -2.78
N LYS A 32 -12.01 20.14 -2.21
CA LYS A 32 -10.94 21.03 -2.68
C LYS A 32 -9.53 20.44 -2.49
N HIS A 33 -9.39 19.44 -1.64
CA HIS A 33 -8.12 18.72 -1.42
C HIS A 33 -7.96 17.50 -2.31
N LEU A 34 -9.00 17.12 -3.07
CA LEU A 34 -8.89 16.08 -4.07
C LEU A 34 -8.03 16.55 -5.22
N LEU A 35 -7.01 15.77 -5.53
CA LEU A 35 -6.28 15.87 -6.78
C LEU A 35 -7.01 14.99 -7.81
N ALA A 36 -7.28 15.55 -8.98
CA ALA A 36 -7.97 14.82 -10.03
C ALA A 36 -7.13 13.59 -10.46
N TRP A 37 -7.81 12.45 -10.61
CA TRP A 37 -7.26 11.26 -11.21
C TRP A 37 -8.05 10.96 -12.47
N ASP A 38 -7.38 10.99 -13.63
CA ASP A 38 -8.06 10.94 -14.93
C ASP A 38 -8.40 9.52 -15.41
N GLY A 39 -7.82 8.49 -14.79
CA GLY A 39 -8.06 7.08 -15.10
C GLY A 39 -7.66 6.66 -16.52
N THR A 40 -6.95 7.50 -17.26
CA THR A 40 -6.69 7.31 -18.70
C THR A 40 -5.82 6.08 -19.00
N SER A 41 -4.90 5.73 -18.09
CA SER A 41 -3.99 4.59 -18.24
C SER A 41 -4.52 3.28 -17.66
N VAL A 42 -5.70 3.26 -17.01
CA VAL A 42 -6.16 2.11 -16.21
C VAL A 42 -6.17 0.80 -16.98
N GLN A 43 -6.63 0.83 -18.23
CA GLN A 43 -6.74 -0.38 -19.06
C GLN A 43 -5.36 -0.88 -19.51
N SER A 44 -4.49 0.00 -20.00
CA SER A 44 -3.13 -0.39 -20.41
C SER A 44 -2.27 -0.82 -19.22
N ASP A 45 -2.48 -0.22 -18.05
CA ASP A 45 -1.88 -0.66 -16.79
C ASP A 45 -2.36 -2.06 -16.41
N ALA A 46 -3.66 -2.35 -16.55
CA ALA A 46 -4.23 -3.68 -16.27
C ALA A 46 -3.75 -4.76 -17.25
N GLU A 47 -3.53 -4.43 -18.52
CA GLU A 47 -2.94 -5.35 -19.50
C GLU A 47 -1.50 -5.73 -19.13
N ARG A 48 -0.70 -4.74 -18.70
CA ARG A 48 0.65 -4.99 -18.17
C ARG A 48 0.59 -5.84 -16.90
N PHE A 49 -0.33 -5.54 -16.00
CA PHE A 49 -0.54 -6.32 -14.78
C PHE A 49 -0.85 -7.78 -15.09
N LEU A 50 -1.73 -8.05 -16.06
CA LEU A 50 -2.09 -9.42 -16.44
C LEU A 50 -0.86 -10.24 -16.85
N SER A 51 0.03 -9.64 -17.65
CA SER A 51 1.30 -10.27 -18.05
C SER A 51 2.20 -10.56 -16.85
N SER A 52 2.28 -9.60 -15.92
CA SER A 52 3.08 -9.70 -14.70
C SER A 52 2.54 -10.77 -13.75
N ARG A 53 1.22 -10.85 -13.62
CA ARG A 53 0.51 -11.84 -12.83
C ARG A 53 0.74 -13.26 -13.33
N ILE A 54 0.74 -13.48 -14.64
CA ILE A 54 1.04 -14.80 -15.23
C ILE A 54 2.41 -15.30 -14.77
N VAL A 55 3.41 -14.42 -14.75
CA VAL A 55 4.76 -14.77 -14.26
C VAL A 55 4.75 -14.98 -12.75
N ALA A 56 4.13 -14.08 -11.99
CA ALA A 56 4.06 -14.18 -10.53
C ALA A 56 3.35 -15.46 -10.05
N ASP A 57 2.31 -15.92 -10.75
CA ASP A 57 1.58 -17.15 -10.42
C ASP A 57 2.40 -18.43 -10.67
N GLN A 58 3.54 -18.33 -11.38
CA GLN A 58 4.51 -19.43 -11.58
C GLN A 58 5.68 -19.41 -10.57
N ILE A 59 5.65 -18.51 -9.59
CA ILE A 59 6.67 -18.37 -8.56
C ILE A 59 6.01 -18.63 -7.21
N ASP A 60 6.54 -19.58 -6.44
CA ASP A 60 5.96 -19.86 -5.12
C ASP A 60 6.08 -18.62 -4.21
N GLY A 61 5.01 -18.28 -3.50
CA GLY A 61 4.96 -17.10 -2.64
C GLY A 61 3.57 -16.87 -2.06
N MET A 62 3.49 -16.11 -0.97
CA MET A 62 2.26 -15.89 -0.20
C MET A 62 1.48 -14.65 -0.63
N LEU A 63 1.97 -13.90 -1.63
CA LEU A 63 1.32 -12.70 -2.13
C LEU A 63 -0.03 -13.04 -2.79
N SER A 64 -1.12 -12.55 -2.21
CA SER A 64 -2.48 -12.79 -2.72
C SER A 64 -2.79 -11.99 -3.99
N PRO A 65 -3.75 -12.43 -4.84
CA PRO A 65 -4.19 -11.66 -6.01
C PRO A 65 -4.66 -10.24 -5.67
N PHE A 66 -5.31 -10.06 -4.52
CA PHE A 66 -5.71 -8.75 -4.01
C PHE A 66 -4.49 -7.85 -3.76
N SER A 67 -3.47 -8.39 -3.09
CA SER A 67 -2.24 -7.66 -2.78
C SER A 67 -1.44 -7.33 -4.05
N MET A 68 -1.35 -8.26 -5.00
CA MET A 68 -0.75 -8.00 -6.32
C MET A 68 -1.44 -6.82 -7.00
N ALA A 69 -2.78 -6.84 -7.07
CA ALA A 69 -3.54 -5.79 -7.72
C ALA A 69 -3.41 -4.43 -7.02
N ALA A 70 -3.40 -4.42 -5.68
CA ALA A 70 -3.25 -3.19 -4.90
C ALA A 70 -1.84 -2.59 -5.02
N MET A 71 -0.79 -3.42 -4.98
CA MET A 71 0.59 -2.98 -5.20
C MET A 71 0.78 -2.45 -6.62
N ASP A 72 0.30 -3.17 -7.64
CA ASP A 72 0.40 -2.75 -9.03
C ASP A 72 -0.37 -1.44 -9.28
N SER A 73 -1.54 -1.27 -8.68
CA SER A 73 -2.33 -0.03 -8.76
C SER A 73 -1.55 1.18 -8.24
N VAL A 74 -0.83 1.04 -7.12
CA VAL A 74 0.00 2.12 -6.55
C VAL A 74 1.25 2.37 -7.41
N LEU A 75 1.88 1.32 -7.95
CA LEU A 75 3.03 1.44 -8.84
C LEU A 75 2.66 2.13 -10.16
N SER A 76 1.52 1.78 -10.76
CA SER A 76 0.98 2.47 -11.94
C SER A 76 0.67 3.94 -11.68
N LEU A 77 0.10 4.28 -10.51
CA LEU A 77 -0.09 5.67 -10.11
C LEU A 77 1.23 6.44 -10.05
N GLN A 78 2.28 5.83 -9.46
CA GLN A 78 3.59 6.47 -9.44
C GLN A 78 4.21 6.58 -10.84
N ALA A 79 3.95 5.59 -11.71
CA ALA A 79 4.45 5.57 -13.07
C ALA A 79 3.88 6.73 -13.91
N SER A 80 2.60 7.10 -13.70
CA SER A 80 1.93 8.18 -14.41
C SER A 80 2.31 9.59 -13.92
N ASN A 81 2.95 9.71 -12.76
CA ASN A 81 3.45 10.98 -12.25
C ASN A 81 4.96 11.13 -12.50
N PRO A 82 5.39 12.04 -13.40
CA PRO A 82 6.81 12.21 -13.73
C PRO A 82 7.64 12.77 -12.57
N GLU A 83 7.02 13.43 -11.58
CA GLU A 83 7.72 13.92 -10.38
C GLU A 83 8.06 12.79 -9.40
N ILE A 84 7.37 11.65 -9.51
CA ILE A 84 7.63 10.48 -8.67
C ILE A 84 8.55 9.53 -9.43
N SER A 85 9.82 9.54 -9.04
CA SER A 85 10.85 8.66 -9.57
C SER A 85 11.75 8.17 -8.45
N GLY A 86 12.50 7.11 -8.75
CA GLY A 86 13.49 6.55 -7.83
C GLY A 86 13.50 5.03 -7.88
N ASN A 87 14.47 4.46 -7.18
CA ASN A 87 14.68 3.03 -7.13
C ASN A 87 13.53 2.30 -6.40
N VAL A 88 13.45 1.00 -6.63
CA VAL A 88 12.53 0.10 -5.92
C VAL A 88 13.35 -0.89 -5.09
N VAL A 89 12.96 -1.08 -3.84
CA VAL A 89 13.64 -1.99 -2.92
C VAL A 89 12.62 -2.96 -2.31
N GLU A 90 13.00 -4.23 -2.18
CA GLU A 90 12.22 -5.24 -1.45
C GLU A 90 13.08 -5.89 -0.37
N PHE A 91 12.54 -6.00 0.83
CA PHE A 91 13.10 -6.79 1.93
C PHE A 91 12.22 -8.01 2.19
N GLY A 92 12.78 -9.20 2.09
CA GLY A 92 12.05 -10.46 2.11
C GLY A 92 11.45 -10.75 0.74
N THR A 93 12.16 -11.53 -0.06
CA THR A 93 11.81 -11.79 -1.46
C THR A 93 11.30 -13.22 -1.64
N TYR A 94 11.71 -14.13 -0.75
CA TYR A 94 11.52 -15.57 -0.91
C TYR A 94 11.93 -16.01 -2.32
N LYS A 95 11.00 -16.50 -3.16
CA LYS A 95 11.26 -16.88 -4.56
C LYS A 95 11.02 -15.76 -5.58
N GLY A 96 10.50 -14.61 -5.19
CA GLY A 96 10.34 -13.43 -6.05
C GLY A 96 8.93 -13.19 -6.61
N ARG A 97 7.88 -13.75 -5.98
CA ARG A 97 6.49 -13.59 -6.45
C ARG A 97 6.05 -12.12 -6.50
N SER A 98 6.36 -11.35 -5.47
CA SER A 98 6.15 -9.90 -5.40
C SER A 98 7.10 -9.13 -6.33
N ALA A 99 8.37 -9.53 -6.40
CA ALA A 99 9.34 -8.96 -7.33
C ALA A 99 8.87 -9.03 -8.79
N ALA A 100 8.18 -10.10 -9.20
CA ALA A 100 7.61 -10.23 -10.54
C ALA A 100 6.50 -9.20 -10.84
N ILE A 101 5.79 -8.71 -9.81
CA ILE A 101 4.82 -7.62 -9.93
C ILE A 101 5.52 -6.26 -9.98
N MET A 102 6.65 -6.08 -9.29
CA MET A 102 7.38 -4.80 -9.24
C MET A 102 8.28 -4.56 -10.46
N ALA A 103 8.96 -5.60 -10.96
CA ALA A 103 9.95 -5.50 -12.04
C ALA A 103 9.47 -4.81 -13.34
N PRO A 104 8.22 -5.01 -13.81
CA PRO A 104 7.70 -4.33 -15.01
C PRO A 104 7.55 -2.81 -14.87
N HIS A 105 7.56 -2.28 -13.65
CA HIS A 105 7.41 -0.85 -13.38
C HIS A 105 8.74 -0.11 -13.34
N ILE A 106 9.87 -0.81 -13.39
CA ILE A 106 11.19 -0.21 -13.21
C ILE A 106 11.58 0.51 -14.49
N ARG A 107 11.89 1.80 -14.36
CA ARG A 107 12.33 2.63 -15.49
C ARG A 107 13.82 2.40 -15.78
N PRO A 108 14.32 2.67 -16.99
CA PRO A 108 15.73 2.43 -17.35
C PRO A 108 16.77 3.08 -16.43
N SER A 109 16.43 4.19 -15.78
CA SER A 109 17.29 4.91 -14.83
C SER A 109 17.13 4.46 -13.37
N GLU A 110 16.24 3.50 -13.09
CA GLU A 110 15.91 3.01 -11.76
C GLU A 110 16.50 1.60 -11.56
N LYS A 111 16.81 1.27 -10.32
CA LYS A 111 17.20 -0.08 -9.91
C LYS A 111 16.03 -0.79 -9.23
N LEU A 112 15.99 -2.12 -9.38
CA LEU A 112 15.26 -3.02 -8.50
C LEU A 112 16.27 -3.75 -7.62
N VAL A 113 16.24 -3.48 -6.31
CA VAL A 113 17.13 -4.11 -5.33
C VAL A 113 16.32 -5.04 -4.44
N LEU A 114 16.59 -6.34 -4.57
CA LEU A 114 15.93 -7.41 -3.85
C LEU A 114 16.83 -7.90 -2.73
N VAL A 115 16.33 -7.97 -1.50
CA VAL A 115 17.11 -8.27 -0.30
C VAL A 115 16.48 -9.42 0.46
N ASP A 116 17.25 -10.49 0.71
CA ASP A 116 16.79 -11.63 1.50
C ASP A 116 17.97 -12.27 2.24
N VAL A 117 17.70 -12.93 3.37
CA VAL A 117 18.71 -13.71 4.11
C VAL A 117 19.07 -15.01 3.39
N ALA A 118 18.13 -15.53 2.60
CA ALA A 118 18.25 -16.81 1.92
C ALA A 118 18.23 -16.64 0.40
N ASP A 119 18.95 -17.52 -0.28
CA ASP A 119 19.06 -17.53 -1.74
C ASP A 119 18.03 -18.50 -2.34
N TYR A 120 16.74 -18.19 -2.13
CA TYR A 120 15.62 -18.91 -2.74
C TYR A 120 15.10 -18.21 -3.99
N LEU A 121 15.59 -17.01 -4.27
CA LEU A 121 15.09 -16.13 -5.31
C LEU A 121 15.27 -16.78 -6.68
N GLU A 122 14.19 -16.88 -7.45
CA GLU A 122 14.24 -17.27 -8.86
C GLU A 122 14.70 -16.08 -9.72
N VAL A 123 15.90 -15.57 -9.44
CA VAL A 123 16.39 -14.27 -9.93
C VAL A 123 16.39 -14.14 -11.44
N GLU A 124 16.61 -15.24 -12.16
CA GLU A 124 16.59 -15.25 -13.64
C GLU A 124 15.18 -15.01 -14.20
N LYS A 125 14.12 -15.48 -13.53
CA LYS A 125 12.74 -15.12 -13.91
C LYS A 125 12.49 -13.62 -13.76
N ILE A 126 13.08 -13.00 -12.74
CA ILE A 126 12.94 -11.55 -12.50
C ILE A 126 13.79 -10.73 -13.47
N ARG A 127 15.03 -11.17 -13.74
CA ARG A 127 15.93 -10.52 -14.71
C ARG A 127 15.42 -10.60 -16.15
N ALA A 128 14.66 -11.64 -16.48
CA ALA A 128 13.97 -11.71 -17.76
C ALA A 128 12.92 -10.60 -17.94
N ILE A 129 12.36 -10.07 -16.85
CA ILE A 129 11.47 -8.90 -16.86
C ILE A 129 12.28 -7.60 -16.84
N HIS A 130 13.25 -7.51 -15.93
CA HIS A 130 14.11 -6.34 -15.78
C HIS A 130 15.56 -6.73 -15.52
N ALA A 131 16.41 -6.62 -16.54
CA ALA A 131 17.79 -7.12 -16.52
C ALA A 131 18.65 -6.51 -15.39
N ASN A 132 18.44 -5.24 -15.05
CA ASN A 132 19.19 -4.54 -13.99
C ASN A 132 18.63 -4.80 -12.58
N THR A 133 18.17 -6.04 -12.33
CA THR A 133 17.74 -6.48 -11.00
C THR A 133 18.96 -6.95 -10.19
N GLU A 134 19.13 -6.34 -9.02
CA GLU A 134 20.20 -6.65 -8.07
C GLU A 134 19.64 -7.50 -6.93
N PHE A 135 20.35 -8.55 -6.53
CA PHE A 135 20.00 -9.37 -5.37
C PHE A 135 21.11 -9.26 -4.32
N VAL A 136 20.73 -8.96 -3.08
CA VAL A 136 21.63 -8.77 -1.94
C VAL A 136 21.28 -9.75 -0.86
N ARG A 137 22.15 -10.74 -0.63
CA ARG A 137 21.95 -11.75 0.40
C ARG A 137 22.40 -11.23 1.78
N CYS A 138 21.48 -10.66 2.54
CA CYS A 138 21.68 -10.20 3.91
C CYS A 138 20.35 -9.98 4.64
N GLY A 139 20.39 -9.87 5.97
CA GLY A 139 19.24 -9.34 6.72
C GLY A 139 19.01 -7.87 6.39
N SER A 140 17.75 -7.41 6.47
CA SER A 140 17.41 -5.99 6.26
C SER A 140 18.20 -5.06 7.18
N GLU A 141 18.44 -5.49 8.42
CA GLU A 141 19.25 -4.77 9.43
C GLU A 141 20.72 -4.55 9.00
N GLU A 142 21.26 -5.42 8.14
CA GLU A 142 22.62 -5.31 7.62
C GLU A 142 22.69 -4.55 6.29
N PHE A 143 21.55 -4.29 5.64
CA PHE A 143 21.52 -3.75 4.27
C PHE A 143 22.33 -2.46 4.11
N CYS A 144 22.27 -1.57 5.10
CA CYS A 144 23.01 -0.29 5.09
C CYS A 144 24.54 -0.47 4.98
N SER A 145 25.10 -1.54 5.55
CA SER A 145 26.54 -1.80 5.52
C SER A 145 26.93 -2.76 4.40
N ARG A 146 26.00 -3.63 3.97
CA ARG A 146 26.27 -4.70 2.99
C ARG A 146 26.05 -4.28 1.55
N TYR A 147 25.18 -3.30 1.29
CA TYR A 147 24.90 -2.83 -0.06
C TYR A 147 25.84 -1.67 -0.46
N PRO A 148 26.76 -1.85 -1.44
CA PRO A 148 27.77 -0.84 -1.78
C PRO A 148 27.18 0.51 -2.16
N ASP A 149 26.05 0.49 -2.87
CA ASP A 149 25.37 1.68 -3.38
C ASP A 149 24.29 2.22 -2.44
N TYR A 150 24.26 1.80 -1.17
CA TYR A 150 23.23 2.24 -0.21
C TYR A 150 23.08 3.76 -0.14
N LYS A 151 24.20 4.50 -0.21
CA LYS A 151 24.19 5.97 -0.21
C LYS A 151 23.39 6.56 -1.38
N GLN A 152 23.35 5.90 -2.53
CA GLN A 152 22.62 6.34 -3.73
C GLN A 152 21.10 6.07 -3.62
N LEU A 153 20.70 5.12 -2.78
CA LEU A 153 19.28 4.81 -2.52
C LEU A 153 18.65 5.78 -1.51
N ARG A 154 19.45 6.43 -0.66
CA ARG A 154 18.94 7.33 0.39
C ARG A 154 18.12 8.47 -0.22
N LYS A 155 16.90 8.63 0.27
CA LYS A 155 15.91 9.61 -0.23
C LYS A 155 15.65 9.50 -1.74
N ASN A 156 15.89 8.33 -2.33
CA ASN A 156 15.84 8.09 -3.76
C ASN A 156 15.18 6.74 -4.10
N CYS A 157 14.32 6.23 -3.21
CA CYS A 157 13.46 5.09 -3.48
C CYS A 157 12.00 5.56 -3.58
N ARG A 158 11.34 5.29 -4.71
CA ARG A 158 9.90 5.59 -4.83
C ARG A 158 9.02 4.46 -4.28
N PHE A 159 9.54 3.25 -4.17
CA PHE A 159 8.78 2.13 -3.63
C PHE A 159 9.69 1.23 -2.79
N VAL A 160 9.28 0.95 -1.55
CA VAL A 160 9.97 0.02 -0.65
C VAL A 160 8.96 -0.98 -0.11
N HIS A 161 9.10 -2.26 -0.45
CA HIS A 161 8.27 -3.35 0.07
C HIS A 161 9.01 -4.06 1.21
N VAL A 162 8.32 -4.35 2.30
CA VAL A 162 8.86 -5.00 3.50
C VAL A 162 7.99 -6.21 3.84
N ASP A 163 8.55 -7.40 3.69
CA ASP A 163 7.93 -8.72 3.88
C ASP A 163 8.97 -9.73 4.42
N SER A 164 9.72 -9.33 5.45
CA SER A 164 10.91 -10.04 5.92
C SER A 164 10.60 -11.11 7.00
N ASN A 165 11.11 -10.95 8.23
CA ASN A 165 10.97 -11.94 9.31
C ASN A 165 9.83 -11.63 10.29
N HIS A 166 9.15 -10.48 10.12
CA HIS A 166 8.06 -9.98 10.94
C HIS A 166 8.33 -9.88 12.45
N ALA A 167 9.60 -9.79 12.88
CA ALA A 167 9.96 -9.60 14.28
C ALA A 167 9.84 -8.11 14.67
N TYR A 168 9.34 -7.83 15.88
CA TYR A 168 9.10 -6.45 16.36
C TYR A 168 10.30 -5.51 16.14
N ARG A 169 11.51 -5.97 16.50
CA ARG A 169 12.74 -5.17 16.43
C ARG A 169 13.21 -4.98 15.00
N THR A 170 13.14 -6.03 14.19
CA THR A 170 13.47 -5.95 12.76
C THR A 170 12.51 -5.00 12.05
N THR A 171 11.19 -5.12 12.24
CA THR A 171 10.20 -4.20 11.66
C THR A 171 10.42 -2.74 12.10
N PHE A 172 10.78 -2.51 13.36
CA PHE A 172 11.13 -1.16 13.83
C PHE A 172 12.38 -0.60 13.12
N GLN A 173 13.41 -1.43 12.88
CA GLN A 173 14.58 -1.02 12.10
C GLN A 173 14.25 -0.83 10.62
N GLU A 174 13.36 -1.65 10.05
CA GLU A 174 12.90 -1.51 8.67
C GLU A 174 12.11 -0.22 8.47
N MET A 175 11.31 0.21 9.44
CA MET A 175 10.72 1.56 9.43
C MET A 175 11.79 2.64 9.33
N LYS A 176 12.89 2.52 10.09
CA LYS A 176 14.03 3.45 10.02
C LYS A 176 14.74 3.42 8.66
N ILE A 177 14.90 2.22 8.08
CA ILE A 177 15.50 2.03 6.76
C ILE A 177 14.59 2.65 5.70
N CYS A 178 13.29 2.34 5.68
CA CYS A 178 12.30 2.94 4.78
C CYS A 178 12.32 4.46 4.87
N ASP A 179 12.32 5.02 6.07
CA ASP A 179 12.41 6.47 6.28
C ASP A 179 13.72 7.07 5.71
N ALA A 180 14.84 6.36 5.80
CA ALA A 180 16.09 6.82 5.20
C ALA A 180 16.11 6.71 3.66
N LEU A 181 15.40 5.72 3.10
CA LEU A 181 15.40 5.40 1.66
C LEU A 181 14.36 6.19 0.86
N LEU A 182 13.17 6.41 1.40
CA LEU A 182 12.05 6.94 0.63
C LEU A 182 12.31 8.35 0.11
N SER A 183 12.09 8.50 -1.20
CA SER A 183 12.04 9.77 -1.91
C SER A 183 10.82 10.60 -1.46
N PRO A 184 10.76 11.90 -1.86
CA PRO A 184 9.59 12.74 -1.68
C PRO A 184 8.22 12.08 -1.85
N GLY A 185 7.99 11.48 -3.02
CA GLY A 185 6.75 10.78 -3.38
C GLY A 185 6.88 9.28 -3.24
N GLY A 186 7.73 8.81 -2.32
CA GLY A 186 7.93 7.40 -2.08
C GLY A 186 6.80 6.77 -1.26
N VAL A 187 6.56 5.48 -1.50
CA VAL A 187 5.66 4.63 -0.71
C VAL A 187 6.45 3.49 -0.06
N ALA A 188 6.27 3.31 1.24
CA ALA A 188 6.66 2.07 1.92
C ALA A 188 5.43 1.19 2.11
N VAL A 189 5.57 -0.10 1.85
CA VAL A 189 4.51 -1.09 1.98
C VAL A 189 4.98 -2.18 2.93
N PHE A 190 4.29 -2.35 4.05
CA PHE A 190 4.59 -3.37 5.05
C PHE A 190 3.58 -4.50 4.96
N ASP A 191 4.07 -5.73 4.79
CA ASP A 191 3.24 -6.93 4.82
C ASP A 191 2.84 -7.34 6.22
N ASP A 192 1.82 -8.20 6.30
CA ASP A 192 1.27 -8.79 7.51
C ASP A 192 0.83 -7.78 8.60
N TYR A 193 0.51 -6.55 8.19
CA TYR A 193 0.12 -5.45 9.06
C TYR A 193 -1.09 -5.77 9.96
N THR A 194 -2.08 -6.48 9.44
CA THR A 194 -3.31 -6.91 10.16
C THR A 194 -3.34 -8.42 10.42
N ASN A 195 -2.25 -9.13 10.14
CA ASN A 195 -2.14 -10.55 10.41
C ASN A 195 -1.74 -10.78 11.87
N LEU A 196 -2.67 -11.31 12.68
CA LEU A 196 -2.41 -11.52 14.11
C LEU A 196 -1.38 -12.61 14.43
N ASN A 197 -1.03 -13.48 13.47
CA ASN A 197 0.13 -14.37 13.63
C ASN A 197 1.44 -13.57 13.75
N TYR A 198 1.45 -12.36 13.20
CA TYR A 198 2.57 -11.41 13.25
C TYR A 198 2.16 -10.10 13.93
N SER A 199 1.34 -10.20 14.99
CA SER A 199 0.75 -9.06 15.70
C SER A 199 1.74 -7.97 16.13
N GLN A 200 3.03 -8.28 16.25
CA GLN A 200 4.12 -7.35 16.55
C GLN A 200 4.44 -6.32 15.43
N VAL A 201 4.02 -6.55 14.18
CA VAL A 201 4.31 -5.65 13.05
C VAL A 201 3.63 -4.29 13.24
N LEU A 202 2.31 -4.30 13.49
CA LEU A 202 1.51 -3.09 13.71
C LEU A 202 2.07 -2.18 14.83
N PRO A 203 2.32 -2.66 16.07
CA PRO A 203 2.86 -1.82 17.13
C PRO A 203 4.29 -1.34 16.86
N ALA A 204 5.11 -2.06 16.08
CA ALA A 204 6.44 -1.59 15.69
C ALA A 204 6.36 -0.37 14.77
N ILE A 205 5.47 -0.42 13.76
CA ILE A 205 5.21 0.67 12.82
C ILE A 205 4.77 1.93 13.57
N TYR A 206 3.74 1.83 14.41
CA TYR A 206 3.25 2.98 15.18
C TYR A 206 4.27 3.47 16.19
N LYS A 207 4.98 2.57 16.89
CA LYS A 207 6.03 3.00 17.83
C LYS A 207 7.07 3.86 17.11
N TYR A 208 7.50 3.48 15.91
CA TYR A 208 8.43 4.29 15.13
C TYR A 208 7.80 5.64 14.76
N MET A 209 6.60 5.64 14.16
CA MET A 209 5.92 6.87 13.73
C MET A 209 5.77 7.89 14.88
N TYR A 210 5.43 7.45 16.09
CA TYR A 210 5.24 8.33 17.24
C TYR A 210 6.53 8.75 17.93
N THR A 211 7.67 8.06 17.71
CA THR A 211 8.92 8.34 18.45
C THR A 211 10.05 8.89 17.59
N ALA A 212 10.00 8.73 16.26
CA ALA A 212 11.12 9.05 15.37
C ALA A 212 11.08 10.47 14.78
N ASN A 213 10.08 11.30 15.11
CA ASN A 213 9.84 12.61 14.48
C ASN A 213 9.86 12.53 12.94
N THR A 214 9.29 11.46 12.40
CA THR A 214 9.16 11.21 10.96
C THR A 214 7.94 11.94 10.39
N ASP A 215 7.93 12.21 9.09
CA ASP A 215 6.74 12.69 8.36
C ASP A 215 6.01 11.56 7.61
N LEU A 216 6.37 10.31 7.86
CA LEU A 216 5.65 9.15 7.34
C LEU A 216 4.25 9.05 7.95
N VAL A 217 3.27 8.74 7.11
CA VAL A 217 1.86 8.59 7.47
C VAL A 217 1.24 7.44 6.67
N VAL A 218 0.38 6.66 7.32
CA VAL A 218 -0.39 5.60 6.65
C VAL A 218 -1.52 6.25 5.84
N PHE A 219 -1.61 5.93 4.55
CA PHE A 219 -2.68 6.43 3.66
C PHE A 219 -3.65 5.33 3.23
N MET A 220 -3.20 4.08 3.17
CA MET A 220 -4.03 2.94 2.80
C MET A 220 -3.65 1.72 3.64
N VAL A 221 -4.64 0.94 4.03
CA VAL A 221 -4.46 -0.39 4.61
C VAL A 221 -5.31 -1.38 3.83
N THR A 222 -4.88 -2.63 3.79
CA THR A 222 -5.64 -3.77 3.25
C THR A 222 -5.78 -4.85 4.33
N ASP A 223 -6.34 -6.01 3.99
CA ASP A 223 -6.47 -7.14 4.92
C ASP A 223 -5.12 -7.67 5.42
N VAL A 224 -4.02 -7.33 4.74
CA VAL A 224 -2.67 -7.79 5.10
C VAL A 224 -1.59 -6.72 4.99
N LYS A 225 -1.77 -5.59 4.27
CA LYS A 225 -0.70 -4.60 4.05
C LYS A 225 -1.02 -3.21 4.59
N ALA A 226 -0.01 -2.49 5.03
CA ALA A 226 -0.08 -1.03 5.25
C ALA A 226 0.79 -0.28 4.24
N TYR A 227 0.25 0.81 3.70
CA TYR A 227 0.91 1.68 2.74
C TYR A 227 1.14 3.05 3.38
N LEU A 228 2.40 3.45 3.46
CA LEU A 228 2.88 4.67 4.08
C LEU A 228 3.49 5.58 3.03
N CYS A 229 3.28 6.88 3.18
CA CYS A 229 3.90 7.90 2.33
C CYS A 229 4.37 9.08 3.18
N ARG A 230 5.12 10.01 2.56
CA ARG A 230 5.43 11.30 3.16
C ARG A 230 4.18 12.15 3.29
N LYS A 231 4.02 12.85 4.41
CA LYS A 231 2.85 13.70 4.70
C LYS A 231 2.49 14.67 3.58
N ARG A 232 3.48 15.21 2.85
CA ARG A 232 3.23 16.11 1.71
C ARG A 232 2.56 15.44 0.50
N TYR A 233 2.67 14.13 0.33
CA TYR A 233 1.99 13.35 -0.71
C TYR A 233 0.72 12.66 -0.21
N LEU A 234 0.34 12.84 1.06
CA LEU A 234 -0.81 12.15 1.64
C LEU A 234 -2.10 12.43 0.86
N ASN A 235 -2.37 13.69 0.51
CA ASN A 235 -3.57 14.02 -0.27
C ASN A 235 -3.50 13.46 -1.69
N TYR A 236 -2.32 13.33 -2.30
CA TYR A 236 -2.15 12.71 -3.61
C TYR A 236 -2.54 11.23 -3.57
N TYR A 237 -2.02 10.47 -2.61
CA TYR A 237 -2.37 9.06 -2.48
C TYR A 237 -3.81 8.84 -2.02
N LEU A 238 -4.33 9.63 -1.09
CA LEU A 238 -5.73 9.50 -0.67
C LEU A 238 -6.70 9.86 -1.80
N SER A 239 -6.36 10.84 -2.63
CA SER A 239 -7.16 11.18 -3.81
C SER A 239 -7.26 10.00 -4.77
N PHE A 240 -6.16 9.27 -4.96
CA PHE A 240 -6.18 8.02 -5.71
C PHE A 240 -7.01 6.94 -5.02
N VAL A 241 -6.88 6.74 -3.70
CA VAL A 241 -7.66 5.71 -3.01
C VAL A 241 -9.17 5.99 -3.12
N LEU A 242 -9.58 7.25 -3.03
CA LEU A 242 -10.98 7.66 -3.12
C LEU A 242 -11.56 7.58 -4.54
N GLN A 243 -10.77 7.90 -5.57
CA GLN A 243 -11.28 8.02 -6.95
C GLN A 243 -10.87 6.84 -7.85
N GLY A 244 -9.65 6.33 -7.67
CA GLY A 244 -8.99 5.45 -8.61
C GLY A 244 -8.75 4.03 -8.13
N ALA A 245 -8.73 3.76 -6.82
CA ALA A 245 -8.42 2.41 -6.32
C ALA A 245 -9.47 1.38 -6.78
N LEU A 246 -10.77 1.68 -6.65
CA LEU A 246 -11.82 0.74 -7.08
C LEU A 246 -11.74 0.39 -8.58
N PRO A 247 -11.79 1.36 -9.53
CA PRO A 247 -11.66 1.02 -10.95
C PRO A 247 -10.32 0.36 -11.29
N SER A 248 -9.22 0.75 -10.64
CA SER A 248 -7.90 0.14 -10.85
C SER A 248 -7.87 -1.33 -10.41
N MET A 249 -8.48 -1.65 -9.28
CA MET A 249 -8.58 -3.01 -8.74
C MET A 249 -9.52 -3.87 -9.59
N THR A 250 -10.67 -3.33 -10.01
CA THR A 250 -11.61 -4.04 -10.90
C THR A 250 -10.97 -4.37 -12.25
N ALA A 251 -10.25 -3.43 -12.87
CA ALA A 251 -9.54 -3.68 -14.12
C ALA A 251 -8.47 -4.79 -13.98
N ARG A 252 -7.95 -5.00 -12.77
CA ARG A 252 -7.00 -6.08 -12.43
C ARG A 252 -7.67 -7.38 -11.98
N GLY A 253 -9.00 -7.48 -12.13
CA GLY A 253 -9.78 -8.68 -11.84
C GLY A 253 -10.19 -8.84 -10.38
N VAL A 254 -10.19 -7.76 -9.59
CA VAL A 254 -10.74 -7.74 -8.22
C VAL A 254 -12.04 -6.94 -8.21
N GLU A 255 -13.15 -7.62 -8.50
CA GLU A 255 -14.47 -6.98 -8.69
C GLU A 255 -15.16 -6.62 -7.37
N ASP A 256 -15.03 -7.48 -6.35
CA ASP A 256 -15.67 -7.30 -5.04
C ASP A 256 -14.87 -6.38 -4.11
N VAL A 257 -14.33 -5.28 -4.61
CA VAL A 257 -13.54 -4.32 -3.82
C VAL A 257 -14.41 -3.16 -3.33
N ILE A 258 -14.21 -2.75 -2.08
CA ILE A 258 -14.79 -1.52 -1.51
C ILE A 258 -13.75 -0.75 -0.70
N ILE A 259 -14.02 0.52 -0.46
CA ILE A 259 -13.28 1.30 0.54
C ILE A 259 -14.11 1.48 1.81
N SER A 260 -13.44 1.46 2.95
CA SER A 260 -14.05 1.57 4.26
C SER A 260 -13.33 2.60 5.12
N ARG A 261 -14.13 3.45 5.76
CA ARG A 261 -13.68 4.44 6.72
C ARG A 261 -14.83 4.92 7.58
N THR A 262 -14.57 5.15 8.86
CA THR A 262 -15.59 5.60 9.82
C THR A 262 -15.25 6.90 10.55
N ASP A 263 -14.02 7.42 10.40
CA ASP A 263 -13.57 8.64 11.08
C ASP A 263 -12.48 9.39 10.29
N TRP A 264 -12.38 10.72 10.44
CA TRP A 264 -11.30 11.57 9.90
C TRP A 264 -10.58 12.32 11.02
N ASP A 265 -9.57 11.67 11.58
CA ASP A 265 -8.68 12.29 12.56
C ASP A 265 -7.48 12.98 11.88
N ARG A 266 -6.91 14.00 12.53
CA ARG A 266 -5.75 14.74 12.00
C ARG A 266 -4.47 13.91 12.01
N GLU A 267 -4.36 12.94 12.91
CA GLU A 267 -3.22 12.06 13.09
C GLU A 267 -3.33 10.78 12.27
N TYR A 268 -4.54 10.26 12.08
CA TYR A 268 -4.77 9.03 11.32
C TYR A 268 -5.75 9.18 10.15
N ARG A 269 -5.19 9.15 8.94
CA ARG A 269 -5.93 9.36 7.68
C ARG A 269 -5.88 8.19 6.71
N ALA A 270 -5.59 6.97 7.15
CA ALA A 270 -5.64 5.82 6.25
C ALA A 270 -7.08 5.43 5.84
N ILE A 271 -7.24 4.96 4.61
CA ILE A 271 -8.47 4.33 4.11
C ILE A 271 -8.24 2.82 4.00
N TYR A 272 -9.24 2.03 4.41
CA TYR A 272 -9.17 0.58 4.31
C TYR A 272 -9.73 0.12 2.97
N LEU A 273 -8.89 -0.45 2.11
CA LEU A 273 -9.27 -1.08 0.85
C LEU A 273 -9.39 -2.58 1.07
N ARG A 274 -10.58 -3.15 0.88
CA ARG A 274 -10.83 -4.57 1.16
C ARG A 274 -11.87 -5.18 0.25
N THR A 275 -12.02 -6.50 0.38
CA THR A 275 -13.12 -7.20 -0.23
C THR A 275 -14.46 -6.90 0.46
N ARG A 276 -15.53 -6.92 -0.31
CA ARG A 276 -16.90 -6.73 0.14
C ARG A 276 -17.32 -7.89 1.04
N GLU A 277 -17.90 -7.57 2.20
CA GLU A 277 -18.49 -8.58 3.07
C GLU A 277 -19.94 -8.88 2.66
N PRO A 278 -20.47 -10.08 2.98
CA PRO A 278 -21.86 -10.43 2.69
C PRO A 278 -22.86 -9.44 3.29
N GLY A 279 -23.67 -8.82 2.41
CA GLY A 279 -24.74 -7.90 2.77
C GLY A 279 -24.41 -6.42 2.62
N GLU A 280 -23.17 -6.07 2.26
CA GLU A 280 -22.76 -4.71 1.94
C GLU A 280 -23.08 -4.34 0.50
N THR A 281 -23.59 -3.14 0.27
CA THR A 281 -23.95 -2.64 -1.06
C THR A 281 -23.16 -1.36 -1.38
N GLY A 282 -22.98 -1.07 -2.67
CA GLY A 282 -22.27 0.14 -3.12
C GLY A 282 -20.74 0.10 -2.94
N PRO A 283 -20.03 1.15 -3.39
CA PRO A 283 -18.56 1.18 -3.40
C PRO A 283 -17.93 1.47 -2.03
N HIS A 284 -18.72 1.99 -1.08
CA HIS A 284 -18.22 2.52 0.19
C HIS A 284 -18.92 1.87 1.38
N TYR A 285 -18.15 1.48 2.41
CA TYR A 285 -18.71 0.96 3.65
C TYR A 285 -19.58 1.99 4.37
N GLY A 286 -20.81 1.59 4.70
CA GLY A 286 -21.77 2.42 5.44
C GLY A 286 -21.99 3.78 4.80
N GLN A 287 -22.06 3.85 3.47
CA GLN A 287 -22.16 5.11 2.71
C GLN A 287 -23.30 6.01 3.17
N GLU A 288 -24.41 5.42 3.61
CA GLU A 288 -25.57 6.10 4.17
C GLU A 288 -25.28 6.84 5.49
N ILE A 289 -24.25 6.42 6.23
CA ILE A 289 -23.80 7.04 7.49
C ILE A 289 -22.55 7.91 7.23
N TYR A 290 -21.58 7.34 6.52
CA TYR A 290 -20.22 7.84 6.38
C TYR A 290 -19.95 8.48 5.01
N GLY A 291 -20.96 8.65 4.15
CA GLY A 291 -20.81 9.11 2.74
C GLY A 291 -19.91 10.33 2.56
N ARG A 292 -20.08 11.34 3.43
CA ARG A 292 -19.23 12.55 3.49
C ARG A 292 -17.74 12.28 3.69
N LEU A 293 -17.38 11.18 4.37
CA LEU A 293 -16.00 10.77 4.62
C LEU A 293 -15.27 10.35 3.35
N TYR A 294 -15.99 10.13 2.25
CA TYR A 294 -15.43 9.77 0.96
C TYR A 294 -15.34 10.97 -0.01
N GLU A 295 -15.70 12.17 0.42
CA GLU A 295 -15.69 13.37 -0.42
C GLU A 295 -14.31 14.01 -0.58
N GLY A 296 -13.33 13.68 0.27
CA GLY A 296 -11.97 14.21 0.12
C GLY A 296 -11.07 13.96 1.32
N PRO A 297 -9.74 14.13 1.16
CA PRO A 297 -8.76 13.97 2.22
C PRO A 297 -8.58 15.14 3.19
#